data_AF-A0A1W9VQF0-F1
#
_entry.id   AF-A0A1W9VQF0-F1
#
_cell.length_a   1.000
_cell.length_b   1.000
_cell.length_c   1.000
_cell.angle_alpha   90.00
_cell.angle_beta   90.00
_cell.angle_gamma   90.00
#
_symmetry.space_group_name_H-M   'P 1'
#
loop_
_entity.id
_entity.type
_entity.pdbx_description
1 polymer ?
#
loop_
_entity_poly.entity_id
_entity_poly.type
_entity_poly.pdbx_seq_one_letter_code
_entity_poly.pdbx_strand_id
1 'polypeptide(L)' 'MEEAIHLTHFASKVSLVVRRDEFRASKAMQDKAFANDKIEILRNTEATKIV' A
#
# COMPACT_ATOMS: atom_id res chain seq x y z
N MET A 1 -2.19 -5.56 -2.28
CA MET A 1 -1.90 -5.50 -0.82
C MET A 1 -0.86 -6.53 -0.44
N GLU A 2 -1.04 -7.78 -0.84
CA GLU A 2 -0.05 -8.84 -0.61
C GLU A 2 1.36 -8.46 -1.10
N GLU A 3 1.48 -7.95 -2.33
CA GLU A 3 2.79 -7.50 -2.84
C GLU A 3 3.39 -6.33 -2.05
N ALA A 4 2.57 -5.38 -1.59
CA ALA A 4 3.06 -4.26 -0.78
C ALA A 4 3.64 -4.77 0.55
N ILE A 5 2.96 -5.72 1.19
CA ILE A 5 3.45 -6.37 2.41
C ILE A 5 4.75 -7.14 2.11
N HIS A 6 4.80 -7.89 1.02
CA HIS A 6 5.98 -8.64 0.62
C HIS A 6 7.21 -7.72 0.41
N LEU A 7 7.02 -6.57 -0.26
CA LEU A 7 8.10 -5.61 -0.51
C LEU A 7 8.69 -5.00 0.76
N THR A 8 7.95 -4.96 1.88
CA THR A 8 8.46 -4.43 3.17
C THR A 8 9.60 -5.26 3.78
N HIS A 9 9.77 -6.51 3.32
CA HIS A 9 10.91 -7.34 3.72
C HIS A 9 12.23 -6.86 3.12
N PHE A 10 12.19 -6.13 2.00
CA PHE A 10 13.36 -5.70 1.25
C PHE A 10 13.54 -4.18 1.28
N ALA A 11 12.45 -3.43 1.22
CA ALA A 11 12.47 -1.97 1.21
C ALA A 11 12.42 -1.39 2.63
N SER A 12 13.06 -0.23 2.80
CA SER A 12 12.97 0.56 4.03
C SER A 12 11.60 1.23 4.19
N LYS A 13 10.94 1.57 3.07
CA LYS A 13 9.59 2.16 3.02
C LYS A 13 8.88 1.69 1.74
N VAL A 14 7.58 1.42 1.83
CA VAL A 14 6.71 1.06 0.70
C VAL A 14 5.52 2.01 0.68
N SER A 15 5.37 2.80 -0.39
CA SER A 15 4.21 3.68 -0.56
C SER A 15 3.18 3.00 -1.47
N LEU A 16 2.00 2.71 -0.92
CA LEU A 16 0.88 2.12 -1.63
C LEU A 16 -0.07 3.22 -2.12
N VAL A 17 -0.03 3.48 -3.43
CA VAL A 17 -0.90 4.47 -4.09
C VAL A 17 -2.23 3.82 -4.47
N VAL A 18 -3.34 4.41 -4.03
CA VAL A 18 -4.69 3.92 -4.33
C VAL A 18 -5.51 5.05 -4.94
N ARG A 19 -6.00 4.81 -6.16
CA ARG A 19 -6.79 5.76 -6.95
C ARG A 19 -8.27 5.90 -6.53
N ARG A 20 -8.73 5.17 -5.52
CA ARG A 20 -10.12 5.14 -5.03
C ARG A 20 -10.13 5.08 -3.51
N ASP A 21 -11.26 5.42 -2.89
CA ASP A 21 -11.47 5.31 -1.44
C ASP A 21 -11.63 3.87 -0.93
N GLU A 22 -11.84 2.89 -1.82
CA GLU A 22 -12.06 1.49 -1.46
C GLU A 22 -10.89 0.58 -1.86
N PHE A 23 -10.57 -0.38 -0.98
CA PHE A 23 -9.65 -1.46 -1.28
C PHE A 23 -10.43 -2.70 -1.73
N ARG A 24 -9.97 -3.33 -2.82
CA ARG A 24 -10.50 -4.61 -3.30
C ARG A 24 -10.01 -5.82 -2.50
N ALA A 25 -9.02 -5.62 -1.63
CA ALA A 25 -8.45 -6.69 -0.82
C ALA A 25 -9.41 -7.08 0.31
N SER A 26 -9.31 -8.33 0.78
CA SER A 26 -10.05 -8.79 1.95
C SER A 26 -9.70 -7.96 3.19
N LYS A 27 -10.66 -7.81 4.11
CA LYS A 27 -10.47 -7.02 5.34
C LYS A 27 -9.23 -7.45 6.12
N ALA A 28 -9.02 -8.76 6.27
CA ALA A 28 -7.82 -9.31 6.91
C ALA A 28 -6.49 -8.90 6.23
N MET A 29 -6.46 -8.75 4.90
CA MET A 29 -5.27 -8.23 4.21
C MET A 29 -5.10 -6.72 4.39
N GLN A 30 -6.21 -5.98 4.46
CA GLN A 30 -6.17 -4.55 4.75
C GLN A 30 -5.61 -4.31 6.15
N ASP A 31 -6.10 -5.02 7.16
CA ASP A 31 -5.60 -4.92 8.55
C ASP A 31 -4.09 -5.21 8.64
N LYS A 32 -3.60 -6.26 7.95
CA LYS A 32 -2.16 -6.57 7.87
C LYS A 32 -1.34 -5.46 7.22
N ALA A 33 -1.86 -4.83 6.16
CA ALA A 33 -1.16 -3.74 5.49
C ALA A 33 -1.18 -2.45 6.33
N PHE A 34 -2.27 -2.17 7.04
CA PHE A 34 -2.42 -1.00 7.91
C PHE A 34 -1.58 -1.10 9.19
N ALA A 35 -1.36 -2.32 9.69
CA ALA A 35 -0.55 -2.56 10.89
C ALA A 35 0.97 -2.56 10.62
N ASN A 36 1.41 -2.30 9.39
CA ASN A 36 2.83 -2.33 9.02
C ASN A 36 3.39 -0.91 8.90
N ASP A 37 4.22 -0.49 9.86
CA ASP A 37 4.84 0.84 9.90
C ASP A 37 5.71 1.20 8.68
N LYS A 38 6.15 0.21 7.89
CA LYS A 38 6.89 0.45 6.65
C LYS A 38 5.99 0.79 5.47
N ILE A 39 4.66 0.60 5.60
CA ILE A 39 3.70 0.86 4.53
C ILE A 39 3.04 2.22 4.76
N GLU A 40 3.20 3.12 3.80
CA GLU A 40 2.47 4.38 3.74
C GLU A 40 1.39 4.30 2.67
N ILE A 41 0.15 4.63 3.02
CA ILE A 41 -0.98 4.50 2.09
C ILE A 41 -1.47 5.86 1.64
N LEU A 42 -1.35 6.11 0.34
CA LEU A 42 -1.81 7.33 -0.31
C LEU A 42 -3.14 7.05 -0.99
N ARG A 43 -4.25 7.46 -0.35
CA ARG A 43 -5.60 7.34 -0.89
C ARG A 43 -5.92 8.48 -1.85
N ASN A 44 -6.86 8.26 -2.76
CA ASN A 44 -7.28 9.23 -3.78
C ASN A 44 -6.11 9.89 -4.52
N THR A 45 -5.04 9.12 -4.71
CA THR A 45 -3.79 9.59 -5.30
C THR A 45 -3.52 8.82 -6.59
N GLU A 46 -3.00 9.52 -7.59
CA GLU A 46 -2.60 8.95 -8.88
C GLU A 46 -1.15 9.36 -9.19
N ALA A 47 -0.36 8.42 -9.73
CA ALA A 47 0.99 8.69 -10.16
C ALA A 47 0.97 9.37 -11.54
N THR A 48 1.47 10.60 -11.62
CA THR A 48 1.41 11.43 -12.85
C THR A 48 2.66 11.33 -13.72
N LYS A 49 3.80 10.98 -13.13
CA LYS A 49 5.10 10.90 -13.82
C LYS A 49 5.98 9.84 -13.18
N ILE A 50 6.68 9.09 -14.01
CA ILE A 50 7.78 8.20 -13.63
C ILE A 50 9.04 8.82 -14.24
N VAL A 51 10.08 8.99 -13.43
CA VAL A 51 11.38 9.57 -13.82
C VAL A 51 12.48 8.54 -13.71
#